data_AF-A0A1J5SVX6-F1
#
_entry.id   AF-A0A1J5SVX6-F1
#
_cell.length_a   1.000
_cell.length_b   1.000
_cell.length_c   1.000
_cell.angle_alpha   90.00
_cell.angle_beta   90.00
_cell.angle_gamma   90.00
#
_symmetry.space_group_name_H-M   'P 1'
#
loop_
_entity.id
_entity.type
_entity.pdbx_description
1 polymer ?
#
loop_
_entity_poly.entity_id
_entity_poly.type
_entity_poly.pdbx_seq_one_letter_code
_entity_poly.pdbx_strand_id
1 'polypeptide(L)'
;MTRRIVFLSLTATLLIGTTGCHGFLHRHKKASATVSSAPSADVAHEFRQRWIAKRVSDLTAGGMPAEQAREQAENEYARKYVYLSGTK
;
A
#
# COMPACT_ATOMS: atom_id res chain seq x y z
N MET A 1 -9.13 -14.80 38.31
CA MET A 1 -9.86 -14.06 37.28
C MET A 1 -9.61 -12.57 37.49
N THR A 2 -8.80 -11.92 36.64
CA THR A 2 -8.79 -10.46 36.31
C THR A 2 -7.61 -10.17 35.36
N ARG A 3 -7.57 -10.88 34.23
CA ARG A 3 -6.94 -10.35 33.00
C ARG A 3 -7.82 -9.18 32.53
N ARG A 4 -7.23 -8.15 31.91
CA ARG A 4 -7.88 -7.11 31.07
C ARG A 4 -8.20 -5.74 31.71
N ILE A 5 -7.38 -5.19 32.61
CA ILE A 5 -7.57 -3.78 33.08
C ILE A 5 -6.28 -2.96 32.98
N VAL A 6 -5.45 -3.19 31.97
CA VAL A 6 -4.36 -2.25 31.62
C VAL A 6 -4.45 -1.88 30.12
N PHE A 7 -5.68 -1.71 29.65
CA PHE A 7 -6.01 -0.90 28.49
C PHE A 7 -6.76 0.30 29.05
N LEU A 8 -6.10 1.46 29.19
CA LEU A 8 -6.67 2.82 29.27
C LEU A 8 -5.75 3.77 30.06
N SER A 9 -4.89 4.48 29.36
CA SER A 9 -4.31 5.80 29.69
C SER A 9 -3.24 6.10 28.62
N LEU A 10 -3.08 7.26 28.01
CA LEU A 10 -3.67 8.59 28.21
C LEU A 10 -3.34 9.38 26.91
N THR A 11 -4.39 9.89 26.26
CA THR A 11 -4.54 11.26 25.71
C THR A 11 -3.43 12.01 24.94
N ALA A 12 -3.84 12.45 23.73
CA ALA A 12 -3.80 13.84 23.22
C ALA A 12 -2.42 14.45 22.88
N THR A 13 -2.19 15.23 21.83
CA THR A 13 -2.97 16.20 21.04
C THR A 13 -2.10 16.44 19.78
N LEU A 14 -2.59 16.80 18.59
CA LEU A 14 -2.82 18.20 18.20
C LEU A 14 -3.37 18.23 16.76
N LEU A 15 -4.48 18.95 16.57
CA LEU A 15 -4.99 19.36 15.27
C LEU A 15 -4.05 20.40 14.64
N ILE A 16 -3.76 20.26 13.35
CA ILE A 16 -3.59 21.42 12.46
C ILE A 16 -4.36 21.12 11.18
N GLY A 17 -5.58 21.64 11.13
CA GLY A 17 -6.30 21.92 9.89
C GLY A 17 -6.20 23.41 9.54
N THR A 18 -6.59 23.73 8.30
CA THR A 18 -6.61 25.05 7.63
C THR A 18 -5.22 25.47 7.11
N THR A 19 -4.98 25.80 5.84
CA THR A 19 -5.75 26.61 4.89
C THR A 19 -5.27 26.31 3.45
N GLY A 20 -6.15 26.44 2.45
CA GLY A 20 -5.77 26.36 1.05
C GLY A 20 -6.92 26.27 0.06
N CYS A 21 -7.99 27.03 0.25
CA CYS A 21 -9.03 27.20 -0.77
C CYS A 21 -8.64 28.40 -1.63
N HIS A 22 -8.15 28.22 -2.86
CA HIS A 22 -8.19 29.24 -3.94
C HIS A 22 -8.36 28.51 -5.27
N GLY A 23 -9.56 28.58 -5.81
CA GLY A 23 -9.85 28.12 -7.16
C GLY A 23 -9.11 28.95 -8.19
N PHE A 24 -8.47 28.27 -9.14
CA PHE A 24 -8.19 28.82 -10.46
C PHE A 24 -8.64 27.80 -11.50
N LEU A 25 -9.83 28.09 -12.03
CA LEU A 25 -10.22 27.95 -13.42
C LEU A 25 -9.04 27.61 -14.34
N HIS A 26 -9.01 26.39 -14.88
CA HIS A 26 -8.72 26.19 -16.30
C HIS A 26 -9.38 24.90 -16.78
N ARG A 27 -10.49 25.09 -17.51
CA ARG A 27 -11.04 24.07 -18.40
C ARG A 27 -9.99 23.79 -19.48
N HIS A 28 -9.29 22.67 -19.37
CA HIS A 28 -8.83 21.98 -20.56
C HIS A 28 -9.74 20.79 -20.80
N LYS A 29 -10.61 20.94 -21.82
CA LYS A 29 -11.09 19.78 -22.58
C LYS A 29 -9.85 19.06 -23.10
N LYS A 30 -9.42 18.00 -22.42
CA LYS A 30 -8.63 16.95 -23.06
C LYS A 30 -9.53 15.74 -23.17
N ALA A 31 -9.50 15.18 -24.37
CA ALA A 31 -10.28 14.05 -24.83
C ALA A 31 -10.48 13.01 -23.74
N SER A 32 -11.64 12.36 -23.78
CA SER A 32 -11.87 11.06 -23.13
C SER A 32 -10.79 10.11 -23.63
N ALA A 33 -9.62 10.17 -23.01
CA ALA A 33 -8.59 9.18 -23.15
C ALA A 33 -9.20 7.96 -22.47
N THR A 34 -9.55 6.97 -23.28
CA THR A 34 -9.85 5.63 -22.83
C THR A 34 -8.92 5.32 -21.68
N VAL A 35 -9.46 5.29 -20.47
CA VAL A 35 -8.69 5.08 -19.25
C VAL A 35 -8.22 3.65 -19.33
N SER A 36 -7.06 3.42 -19.94
CA SER A 36 -6.31 2.19 -19.73
C SER A 36 -5.90 2.26 -18.27
N SER A 37 -6.79 1.80 -17.38
CA SER A 37 -6.67 1.82 -15.93
C SER A 37 -5.61 0.82 -15.42
N ALA A 38 -4.60 0.52 -16.25
CA ALA A 38 -3.43 -0.22 -15.85
C ALA A 38 -2.41 0.79 -15.33
N PRO A 39 -1.85 0.60 -14.12
CA PRO A 39 -0.74 1.43 -13.66
C PRO A 39 0.41 1.33 -14.67
N SER A 40 1.15 2.43 -14.84
CA SER A 40 2.39 2.41 -15.63
C SER A 40 3.34 1.32 -15.11
N ALA A 41 4.10 0.69 -16.01
CA ALA A 41 4.99 -0.43 -15.66
C ALA A 41 5.96 -0.09 -14.52
N ASP A 42 6.49 1.13 -14.49
CA ASP A 42 7.41 1.60 -13.44
C ASP A 42 6.75 1.61 -12.06
N VAL A 43 5.52 2.12 -11.97
CA VAL A 43 4.73 2.13 -10.73
C VAL A 43 4.40 0.71 -10.27
N ALA A 44 4.05 -0.19 -11.19
CA ALA A 44 3.78 -1.58 -10.85
C ALA A 44 5.04 -2.30 -10.33
N HIS A 45 6.20 -1.99 -10.92
CA HIS A 45 7.48 -2.55 -10.49
C HIS A 45 7.91 -2.04 -9.10
N GLU A 46 7.86 -0.72 -8.87
CA GLU A 46 8.15 -0.14 -7.55
C GLU A 46 7.19 -0.68 -6.49
N PHE A 47 5.90 -0.77 -6.82
CA PHE A 47 4.90 -1.35 -5.94
C PHE A 47 5.26 -2.78 -5.55
N ARG A 48 5.60 -3.63 -6.54
CA ARG A 48 6.03 -5.02 -6.29
C ARG A 48 7.21 -5.07 -5.34
N GLN A 49 8.26 -4.29 -5.60
CA GLN A 49 9.47 -4.28 -4.78
C GLN A 49 9.18 -3.87 -3.33
N ARG A 50 8.47 -2.75 -3.14
CA ARG A 50 8.15 -2.24 -1.80
C ARG A 50 7.21 -3.19 -1.05
N TRP A 51 6.25 -3.78 -1.75
CA TRP A 51 5.33 -4.73 -1.16
C TRP A 51 6.04 -6.01 -0.70
N ILE A 52 6.89 -6.60 -1.55
CA ILE A 52 7.66 -7.79 -1.20
C ILE A 52 8.60 -7.50 -0.03
N ALA A 53 9.34 -6.38 -0.07
CA ALA A 53 10.26 -6.02 1.01
C ALA A 53 9.54 -5.88 2.36
N LYS A 54 8.38 -5.20 2.38
CA LYS A 54 7.54 -5.10 3.58
C LYS A 54 7.09 -6.49 4.05
N ARG A 55 6.62 -7.32 3.12
CA ARG A 55 6.06 -8.63 3.48
C ARG A 55 7.12 -9.59 4.02
N VAL A 56 8.32 -9.57 3.44
CA VAL A 56 9.48 -10.31 3.97
C VAL A 56 9.81 -9.83 5.37
N SER A 57 9.83 -8.51 5.62
CA SER A 57 10.06 -7.97 6.97
C SER A 57 9.00 -8.46 7.98
N ASP A 58 7.73 -8.51 7.59
CA ASP A 58 6.66 -8.98 8.47
C ASP A 58 6.78 -10.48 8.77
N LEU A 59 7.13 -11.29 7.76
CA LEU A 59 7.29 -12.74 7.90
C LEU A 59 8.54 -13.11 8.73
N THR A 60 9.65 -12.41 8.50
CA THR A 60 10.89 -12.60 9.26
C THR A 60 10.75 -12.15 10.72
N ALA A 61 10.02 -11.06 10.98
CA ALA A 61 9.65 -10.67 12.34
C ALA A 61 8.78 -11.73 13.05
N GLY A 62 8.04 -12.54 12.29
CA GLY A 62 7.31 -13.71 12.79
C GLY A 62 8.16 -14.97 13.00
N GLY A 63 9.48 -14.89 12.79
CA GLY A 63 10.41 -16.02 12.95
C GLY A 63 10.62 -16.87 11.70
N MET A 64 10.10 -16.47 10.55
CA MET A 64 10.34 -17.17 9.30
C MET A 64 11.76 -16.89 8.76
N PRO A 65 12.49 -17.90 8.25
CA PRO A 65 13.77 -17.69 7.57
C PRO A 65 13.61 -16.75 6.37
N ALA A 66 14.62 -15.89 6.11
CA ALA A 66 14.53 -14.84 5.10
C ALA A 66 14.26 -15.38 3.66
N GLU A 67 14.90 -16.47 3.28
CA GLU A 67 14.70 -17.11 1.97
C GLU A 67 13.25 -17.63 1.83
N GLN A 68 12.75 -18.35 2.84
CA GLN A 68 11.35 -18.84 2.85
C GLN A 68 10.34 -17.68 2.87
N ALA A 69 10.63 -16.62 3.61
CA ALA A 69 9.80 -15.41 3.65
C ALA A 69 9.72 -14.72 2.28
N ARG A 70 10.83 -14.71 1.53
CA ARG A 70 10.87 -14.14 0.18
C ARG A 70 10.05 -14.95 -0.80
N GLU A 71 10.25 -16.27 -0.85
CA GLU A 71 9.45 -17.15 -1.70
C GLU A 71 7.96 -17.05 -1.37
N GLN A 72 7.62 -17.01 -0.08
CA GLN A 72 6.23 -16.85 0.35
C GLN A 72 5.66 -15.49 -0.05
N ALA A 73 6.40 -14.40 0.13
CA ALA A 73 5.98 -13.07 -0.30
C ALA A 73 5.76 -13.00 -1.82
N GLU A 74 6.66 -13.55 -2.62
CA GLU A 74 6.52 -13.58 -4.08
C GLU A 74 5.26 -14.35 -4.52
N ASN A 75 5.00 -15.50 -3.91
CA ASN A 75 3.79 -16.29 -4.14
C ASN A 75 2.51 -15.57 -3.71
N GLU A 76 2.52 -14.92 -2.55
CA GLU A 76 1.39 -14.12 -2.08
C GLU A 76 1.10 -12.94 -3.03
N TYR A 77 2.16 -12.25 -3.50
CA TYR A 77 2.03 -11.15 -4.45
C TYR A 77 1.38 -11.63 -5.75
N ALA A 78 1.88 -12.74 -6.32
CA ALA A 78 1.36 -13.31 -7.55
C ALA A 78 -0.14 -13.67 -7.44
N ARG A 79 -0.57 -14.26 -6.33
CA ARG A 79 -1.98 -14.60 -6.08
C ARG A 79 -2.86 -13.37 -5.87
N LYS A 80 -2.37 -12.37 -5.14
CA LYS A 80 -3.17 -11.20 -4.75
C LYS A 80 -3.31 -10.16 -5.86
N TYR A 81 -2.31 -10.08 -6.73
CA TYR A 81 -2.20 -9.05 -7.76
C TYR A 81 -2.15 -9.63 -9.18
N VAL A 82 -2.86 -10.74 -9.43
CA VAL A 82 -3.00 -11.36 -10.77
C VAL A 82 -3.37 -10.35 -11.87
N TYR A 83 -4.19 -9.35 -11.53
CA TYR A 83 -4.60 -8.31 -12.48
C TYR A 83 -3.47 -7.34 -12.87
N LEU A 84 -2.40 -7.24 -12.08
CA LEU A 84 -1.21 -6.45 -12.39
C LEU A 84 -0.22 -7.20 -13.29
N SER A 85 -0.30 -8.55 -13.37
CA SER A 85 0.54 -9.37 -14.24
C SER A 85 0.07 -9.46 -15.70
N GLY A 86 -1.06 -8.83 -16.05
CA GLY A 86 -1.39 -8.51 -17.45
C GLY A 86 -1.35 -9.68 -18.43
N THR A 87 -1.94 -10.83 -18.11
CA THR A 87 -2.33 -11.81 -19.12
C THR A 87 -3.81 -11.60 -19.41
N LYS A 88 -4.08 -11.00 -20.57
CA LYS A 88 -5.41 -10.91 -21.17
C LYS A 88 -5.69 -12.18 -21.96
#